data_AF-H2ZT25-F1
#
_entry.id   AF-H2ZT25-F1
#
_cell.length_a   1.000
_cell.length_b   1.000
_cell.length_c   1.000
_cell.angle_alpha   90.00
_cell.angle_beta   90.00
_cell.angle_gamma   90.00
#
_symmetry.space_group_name_H-M   'P 1'
#
loop_
_entity.id
_entity.type
_entity.pdbx_description
1 polymer ?
#
loop_
_entity_poly.entity_id
_entity_poly.type
_entity_poly.pdbx_seq_one_letter_code
_entity_poly.pdbx_strand_id
1 'polypeptide(L)'
;MTTSQKHKDFICKPMVDKAVETLPGIGKVLGGRLRANGYGKVKNVENQFLLLGKDAAAFRQWLRDTCGANTKQSGDCYKCLYELCNLCCGNIQKRYIP
;
A
#
# COMPACT_ATOMS: atom_id res chain seq x y z
N MET A 1 -23.59 -0.84 -7.31
CA MET A 1 -23.10 -2.20 -7.64
C MET A 1 -22.23 -2.71 -6.51
N THR A 2 -22.73 -3.65 -5.70
CA THR A 2 -21.98 -4.25 -4.59
C THR A 2 -21.22 -5.47 -5.12
N THR A 3 -19.91 -5.34 -5.30
CA THR A 3 -19.05 -6.49 -5.55
C THR A 3 -19.16 -7.44 -4.34
N SER A 4 -19.49 -8.70 -4.60
CA SER A 4 -19.63 -9.74 -3.57
C SER A 4 -18.42 -9.75 -2.64
N GLN A 5 -18.63 -9.94 -1.34
CA GLN A 5 -17.54 -9.96 -0.34
C GLN A 5 -16.42 -10.93 -0.73
N LYS A 6 -16.76 -12.06 -1.37
CA LYS A 6 -15.81 -13.03 -1.93
C LYS A 6 -14.94 -12.44 -3.05
N HIS A 7 -15.48 -11.53 -3.86
CA HIS A 7 -14.74 -10.85 -4.93
C HIS A 7 -13.77 -9.80 -4.35
N LYS A 8 -14.17 -9.08 -3.29
CA LYS A 8 -13.29 -8.17 -2.56
C LYS A 8 -12.14 -8.92 -1.89
N ASP A 9 -12.45 -10.01 -1.17
CA ASP A 9 -11.43 -10.85 -0.53
C ASP A 9 -10.50 -11.50 -1.57
N PHE A 10 -11.03 -11.89 -2.72
CA PHE A 10 -10.25 -12.43 -3.84
C PHE A 10 -9.45 -11.36 -4.59
N ILE A 11 -9.79 -10.07 -4.57
CA ILE A 11 -8.95 -9.00 -5.15
C ILE A 11 -7.87 -8.58 -4.15
N CYS A 12 -8.25 -8.45 -2.88
CA CYS A 12 -7.38 -8.07 -1.78
C CYS A 12 -6.25 -9.08 -1.56
N LYS A 13 -6.56 -10.37 -1.37
CA LYS A 13 -5.56 -11.41 -1.11
C LYS A 13 -4.42 -11.48 -2.15
N PRO A 14 -4.68 -11.48 -3.46
CA PRO A 14 -3.62 -11.51 -4.45
C PRO A 14 -2.94 -10.15 -4.63
N MET A 15 -3.52 -9.02 -4.24
CA MET A 15 -2.79 -7.74 -4.27
C MET A 15 -1.78 -7.64 -3.14
N VAL A 16 -2.16 -8.05 -1.93
CA VAL A 16 -1.32 -7.92 -0.72
C VAL A 16 -0.06 -8.80 -0.80
N ASP A 17 -0.14 -9.98 -1.43
CA ASP A 17 1.03 -10.88 -1.57
C ASP A 17 1.93 -10.55 -2.78
N LYS A 18 1.50 -9.65 -3.68
CA LYS A 18 2.31 -9.24 -4.83
C LYS A 18 3.52 -8.40 -4.42
N ALA A 19 4.48 -8.34 -5.35
CA ALA A 19 5.65 -7.48 -5.23
C ALA A 19 5.25 -6.01 -5.23
N VAL A 20 5.99 -5.18 -4.50
CA VAL A 20 5.77 -3.74 -4.39
C VAL A 20 5.84 -3.01 -5.76
N GLU A 21 6.57 -3.59 -6.72
CA GLU A 21 6.71 -3.14 -8.11
C GLU A 21 5.39 -3.17 -8.91
N THR A 22 4.38 -3.88 -8.41
CA THR A 22 3.04 -3.89 -9.04
C THR A 22 2.17 -2.72 -8.61
N LEU A 23 2.60 -1.92 -7.63
CA LEU A 23 1.86 -0.74 -7.21
C LEU A 23 2.00 0.39 -8.25
N PRO A 24 0.90 1.07 -8.59
CA PRO A 24 0.97 2.22 -9.46
C PRO A 24 1.84 3.31 -8.83
N GLY A 25 2.70 3.91 -9.64
CA GLY A 25 3.71 4.85 -9.18
C GLY A 25 5.03 4.21 -8.71
N ILE A 26 5.06 2.91 -8.39
CA ILE A 26 6.28 2.19 -7.99
C ILE A 26 6.77 1.30 -9.14
N GLY A 27 7.68 1.81 -9.95
CA GLY A 27 8.35 1.00 -10.98
C GLY A 27 9.48 0.13 -10.41
N LYS A 28 10.13 -0.67 -11.26
CA LYS A 28 11.27 -1.55 -10.90
C LYS A 28 12.37 -0.85 -10.08
N VAL A 29 12.70 0.39 -10.41
CA VAL A 29 13.76 1.16 -9.71
C VAL A 29 13.35 1.48 -8.27
N LEU A 30 12.15 2.05 -8.09
CA LEU A 30 11.64 2.40 -6.77
C LEU A 30 11.32 1.15 -5.95
N GLY A 31 10.78 0.12 -6.59
CA GLY A 31 10.49 -1.17 -5.98
C GLY A 31 11.75 -1.90 -5.54
N GLY A 32 12.83 -1.83 -6.31
CA GLY A 32 14.14 -2.35 -5.92
C GLY A 32 14.69 -1.68 -4.67
N ARG A 33 14.55 -0.35 -4.56
CA ARG A 33 14.93 0.41 -3.35
C ARG A 33 14.06 0.07 -2.16
N LEU A 34 12.74 -0.02 -2.34
CA LEU A 34 11.82 -0.46 -1.29
C LEU A 34 12.15 -1.87 -0.81
N ARG A 35 12.44 -2.79 -1.73
CA ARG A 35 12.88 -4.16 -1.42
C ARG A 35 14.18 -4.19 -0.63
N ALA A 36 15.16 -3.35 -0.99
CA ALA A 36 16.41 -3.22 -0.24
C ALA A 36 16.19 -2.71 1.20
N ASN A 37 15.16 -1.89 1.41
CA ASN A 37 14.72 -1.44 2.74
C ASN A 37 13.79 -2.42 3.48
N GLY A 38 13.55 -3.64 2.94
CA GLY A 38 12.67 -4.64 3.55
C GLY A 38 11.19 -4.54 3.15
N TYR A 39 10.82 -3.60 2.29
CA TYR A 39 9.46 -3.40 1.77
C TYR A 39 9.25 -4.08 0.40
N GLY A 40 9.61 -5.36 0.29
CA GLY A 40 9.53 -6.09 -0.99
C GLY A 40 8.11 -6.48 -1.44
N LYS A 41 7.14 -6.49 -0.52
CA LYS A 41 5.74 -6.88 -0.76
C LYS A 41 4.80 -5.71 -0.49
N VAL A 42 3.66 -5.68 -1.20
CA VAL A 42 2.60 -4.66 -1.01
C VAL A 42 2.14 -4.61 0.44
N LYS A 43 1.96 -5.77 1.09
CA LYS A 43 1.59 -5.87 2.51
C LYS A 43 2.48 -5.06 3.46
N ASN A 44 3.79 -4.99 3.18
CA ASN A 44 4.73 -4.31 4.07
C ASN A 44 4.55 -2.78 3.96
N VAL A 45 4.30 -2.29 2.75
CA VAL A 45 4.01 -0.88 2.47
C VAL A 45 2.62 -0.50 3.01
N GLU A 46 1.63 -1.36 2.85
CA GLU A 46 0.29 -1.17 3.41
C GLU A 46 0.32 -1.11 4.93
N ASN A 47 1.07 -2.00 5.59
CA ASN A 47 1.24 -1.95 7.05
C ASN A 47 1.86 -0.62 7.49
N GLN A 48 2.90 -0.15 6.80
CA GLN A 48 3.50 1.16 7.08
C GLN A 48 2.50 2.30 6.89
N PHE A 49 1.69 2.24 5.83
CA PHE A 49 0.63 3.20 5.56
C PHE A 49 -0.42 3.25 6.68
N LEU A 50 -0.79 2.08 7.23
CA LEU A 50 -1.70 1.97 8.37
C LEU A 50 -1.08 2.53 9.66
N LEU A 51 0.21 2.26 9.90
CA LEU A 51 0.94 2.81 11.06
C LEU A 51 1.03 4.35 11.01
N LEU A 52 1.11 4.93 9.81
CA LEU A 52 1.09 6.37 9.59
C LEU A 52 -0.33 6.97 9.69
N GLY A 53 -1.33 6.20 10.13
CA GLY A 53 -2.71 6.68 10.29
C GLY A 53 -3.40 7.03 8.98
N LYS A 54 -2.90 6.50 7.84
CA LYS A 54 -3.36 6.84 6.49
C LYS A 54 -3.15 8.31 6.11
N ASP A 55 -2.24 9.02 6.78
CA ASP A 55 -1.95 10.41 6.47
C ASP A 55 -1.20 10.52 5.12
N ALA A 56 -1.75 11.32 4.21
CA ALA A 56 -1.22 11.48 2.86
C ALA A 56 0.13 12.22 2.83
N ALA A 57 0.34 13.20 3.71
CA ALA A 57 1.59 13.96 3.75
C ALA A 57 2.71 13.10 4.35
N ALA A 58 2.43 12.43 5.48
CA ALA A 58 3.37 11.54 6.15
C ALA A 58 3.76 10.36 5.25
N PHE A 59 2.80 9.74 4.55
CA PHE A 59 3.11 8.65 3.62
C PHE A 59 3.95 9.11 2.43
N ARG A 60 3.63 10.26 1.83
CA ARG A 60 4.42 10.81 0.71
C ARG A 60 5.84 11.15 1.15
N GLN A 61 6.01 11.72 2.34
CA GLN A 61 7.31 12.02 2.92
C GLN A 61 8.10 10.73 3.15
N TRP A 62 7.50 9.73 3.80
CA TRP A 62 8.13 8.43 4.03
C TRP A 62 8.56 7.74 2.72
N LEU A 63 7.70 7.75 1.70
CA LEU A 63 8.00 7.12 0.41
C LEU A 63 9.14 7.86 -0.31
N ARG A 64 9.16 9.20 -0.22
CA ARG A 64 10.26 10.03 -0.72
C ARG A 64 11.56 9.70 -0.01
N ASP A 65 11.57 9.59 1.31
CA ASP A 65 12.79 9.36 2.08
C ASP A 65 13.29 7.92 1.94
N THR A 66 12.39 6.94 1.76
CA THR A 66 12.74 5.52 1.64
C THR A 66 13.22 5.13 0.24
N CYS A 67 12.58 5.64 -0.83
CA CYS A 67 12.91 5.24 -2.20
C CYS A 67 13.13 6.39 -3.19
N GLY A 68 12.96 7.64 -2.77
CA GLY A 68 13.14 8.81 -3.63
C GLY A 68 11.98 9.04 -4.59
N ALA A 69 10.77 8.59 -4.24
CA ALA A 69 9.59 8.78 -5.07
C ALA A 69 9.22 10.28 -5.21
N ASN A 70 8.79 10.68 -6.41
CA ASN A 70 8.30 12.03 -6.65
C ASN A 70 6.82 12.20 -6.24
N THR A 71 6.31 13.43 -6.29
CA THR A 71 4.94 13.76 -5.86
C THR A 71 3.86 13.03 -6.66
N LYS A 72 4.08 12.80 -7.96
CA LYS A 72 3.13 12.07 -8.82
C LYS A 72 3.08 10.58 -8.45
N GLN A 73 4.25 9.95 -8.36
CA GLN A 73 4.40 8.53 -8.02
C GLN A 73 3.84 8.21 -6.63
N SER A 74 4.16 9.05 -5.65
CA SER A 74 3.65 8.90 -4.28
C SER A 74 2.14 9.15 -4.20
N GLY A 75 1.60 10.08 -5.00
CA GLY A 75 0.16 10.30 -5.12
C GLY A 75 -0.60 9.12 -5.75
N ASP A 76 -0.07 8.57 -6.85
CA ASP A 76 -0.65 7.40 -7.53
C ASP A 76 -0.62 6.16 -6.61
N CYS A 77 0.49 5.94 -5.90
CA CYS A 77 0.64 4.85 -4.94
C CYS A 77 -0.31 5.00 -3.73
N TYR A 78 -0.40 6.21 -3.16
CA TYR A 78 -1.31 6.50 -2.06
C TYR A 78 -2.77 6.21 -2.41
N LYS A 79 -3.24 6.65 -3.58
CA LYS A 79 -4.63 6.40 -4.01
C LYS A 79 -4.92 4.92 -4.10
N CYS A 80 -4.02 4.14 -4.70
CA CYS A 80 -4.19 2.70 -4.80
C CYS A 80 -4.21 2.00 -3.43
N LEU A 81 -3.34 2.39 -2.50
CA LEU A 81 -3.34 1.86 -1.13
C LEU A 81 -4.59 2.26 -0.35
N TYR A 82 -5.09 3.48 -0.55
CA TYR A 82 -6.32 3.95 0.08
C TYR A 82 -7.54 3.17 -0.42
N GLU A 83 -7.62 2.94 -1.74
CA GLU A 83 -8.65 2.09 -2.35
C GLU A 83 -8.54 0.63 -1.88
N LEU A 84 -7.33 0.08 -1.87
CA LEU A 84 -7.06 -1.27 -1.34
C LEU A 84 -7.53 -1.37 0.11
N CYS A 85 -7.16 -0.40 0.96
CA CYS A 85 -7.61 -0.35 2.34
C CYS A 85 -9.14 -0.26 2.43
N ASN A 86 -9.80 0.56 1.63
CA ASN A 86 -11.26 0.68 1.63
C ASN A 86 -11.96 -0.61 1.18
N LEU A 87 -11.36 -1.35 0.24
CA LEU A 87 -11.86 -2.64 -0.24
C LEU A 87 -11.63 -3.78 0.76
N CYS A 88 -10.49 -3.77 1.46
CA CYS A 88 -10.06 -4.86 2.36
C CYS A 88 -10.42 -4.63 3.84
N CYS A 89 -10.72 -3.39 4.27
CA CYS A 89 -11.05 -3.03 5.65
C CYS A 89 -12.48 -3.46 6.08
N GLY A 90 -13.02 -4.53 5.51
CA GLY A 90 -14.13 -5.27 6.09
C GLY A 90 -13.73 -6.11 7.32
N ASN A 91 -12.42 -6.34 7.59
CA ASN A 91 -12.00 -7.29 8.62
C ASN A 91 -10.69 -6.98 9.41
N ILE A 92 -10.02 -5.83 9.24
CA ILE A 92 -8.67 -5.63 9.84
C ILE A 92 -8.63 -4.57 10.96
N GLN A 93 -9.64 -3.70 11.11
CA GLN A 93 -9.61 -2.65 12.15
C GLN A 93 -9.76 -3.13 13.61
N LYS A 94 -9.86 -4.45 13.88
CA LYS A 94 -9.97 -4.98 15.26
C LYS A 94 -8.68 -5.55 15.85
N ARG A 95 -7.51 -5.42 15.19
CA ARG A 95 -6.29 -6.14 15.65
C ARG A 95 -5.05 -5.28 15.91
N TYR A 96 -5.16 -3.96 15.85
CA TYR A 96 -4.03 -3.07 16.09
C TYR A 96 -4.44 -1.83 16.89
N ILE A 97 -4.96 -2.07 18.10
CA ILE A 97 -4.98 -1.09 19.20
C ILE A 97 -4.64 -1.92 20.45
N PRO A 98 -3.51 -1.68 21.14
CA PRO A 98 -3.26 -2.26 22.46
C PRO A 98 -4.25 -1.73 23.51
#